data_AF-A0A9N7UYW6-F1
#
_entry.id   AF-A0A9N7UYW6-F1
#
_cell.length_a   1.000
_cell.length_b   1.000
_cell.length_c   1.000
_cell.angle_alpha   90.00
_cell.angle_beta   90.00
_cell.angle_gamma   90.00
#
_symmetry.space_group_name_H-M   'P 1'
#
loop_
_entity.id
_entity.type
_entity.pdbx_description
1 polymer ?
#
loop_
_entity_poly.entity_id
_entity_poly.type
_entity_poly.pdbx_seq_one_letter_code
_entity_poly.pdbx_strand_id
1 'polypeptide(L)'
;MDLQRTPGCESSPAEHITTSTTLLSPSLHLHQLHLLSSAASLHSSGSLSKFSPSSSPALITMNTTRNILSIAAAFSHLVVILLTLGQGVQAMPVPTDVPMCTASEPAQYRLTFTGKWSRGAFPKQYPVYRPPAQWSNLIGLTHSTDYHMWQRNDFASNGVREFAEKGEAWTLMKEVEAAGERIQSVYGILSAPAVVGGTGQMSTEFEVFARHSYLSFVVRIVPSPDWFVGLDSVDLCDGDQWKDNVSLELFPYDAGTDSGFTFSSPNYETIPQDKIIQITSSFPSHPANSFYYPRVKHLPPIAKVTLTKIKKNNQIISLPELPTETNQLLTGNEIEEALINTPLDCEVSVWSPWGLCKGKCGEAGVQHRTRYIRMHPANNGAPCPLLEGERKCIQDNCL
;
A
#
# COMPACT_ATOMS: atom_id res chain seq x y z
N MET A 1 -14.77 -21.37 67.07
CA MET A 1 -14.71 -22.72 67.65
C MET A 1 -14.52 -23.69 66.51
N ASP A 2 -13.33 -24.29 66.53
CA ASP A 2 -12.80 -25.53 65.95
C ASP A 2 -13.46 -26.18 64.72
N LEU A 3 -12.76 -26.38 63.59
CA LEU A 3 -11.67 -27.35 63.28
C LEU A 3 -12.14 -28.79 63.10
N GLN A 4 -11.98 -29.31 61.86
CA GLN A 4 -11.45 -30.63 61.45
C GLN A 4 -11.85 -30.91 59.98
N ARG A 5 -11.09 -31.58 59.10
CA ARG A 5 -9.67 -31.93 58.94
C ARG A 5 -9.58 -32.55 57.53
N THR A 6 -8.46 -32.34 56.85
CA THR A 6 -8.03 -32.94 55.56
C THR A 6 -7.67 -34.43 55.68
N PRO A 7 -7.43 -35.17 54.57
CA PRO A 7 -6.10 -35.23 53.91
C PRO A 7 -6.23 -35.11 52.37
N GLY A 8 -5.26 -34.68 51.56
CA GLY A 8 -3.81 -34.77 51.61
C GLY A 8 -3.34 -35.66 50.45
N CYS A 9 -2.66 -35.10 49.44
CA CYS A 9 -1.60 -35.79 48.69
C CYS A 9 -0.69 -34.77 47.98
N GLU A 10 0.60 -34.99 48.21
CA GLU A 10 1.79 -34.16 48.00
C GLU A 10 2.26 -33.90 46.56
N SER A 11 3.22 -32.98 46.51
CA SER A 11 4.02 -32.42 45.43
C SER A 11 5.30 -33.19 45.08
N SER A 12 5.69 -33.11 43.79
CA SER A 12 7.08 -33.12 43.22
C SER A 12 7.94 -34.39 43.34
N PRO A 13 9.00 -34.62 42.51
CA PRO A 13 9.90 -33.62 41.91
C PRO A 13 10.29 -33.81 40.43
N ALA A 14 11.07 -32.83 39.96
CA ALA A 14 11.75 -32.74 38.67
C ALA A 14 12.87 -33.78 38.50
N GLU A 15 13.10 -34.23 37.26
CA GLU A 15 14.38 -34.78 36.81
C GLU A 15 14.85 -34.15 35.50
N HIS A 16 16.09 -33.69 35.55
CA HIS A 16 16.96 -33.24 34.46
C HIS A 16 17.36 -34.44 33.58
N ILE A 17 17.23 -34.32 32.25
CA ILE A 17 18.06 -35.08 31.32
C ILE A 17 18.65 -34.13 30.28
N THR A 18 19.95 -33.94 30.43
CA THR A 18 20.90 -33.33 29.52
C THR A 18 21.11 -34.25 28.31
N THR A 19 20.92 -33.75 27.09
CA THR A 19 21.63 -34.28 25.91
C THR A 19 22.08 -33.11 25.02
N SER A 20 23.40 -32.94 24.99
CA SER A 20 24.11 -32.11 24.05
C SER A 20 23.99 -32.70 22.65
N THR A 21 23.64 -31.88 21.66
CA THR A 21 24.05 -32.14 20.28
C THR A 21 24.37 -30.81 19.62
N THR A 22 25.67 -30.66 19.37
CA THR A 22 26.35 -29.63 18.59
C THR A 22 25.77 -29.53 17.19
N LEU A 23 25.38 -28.32 16.76
CA LEU A 23 25.25 -27.98 15.35
C LEU A 23 26.01 -26.69 15.06
N LEU A 24 26.89 -26.84 14.08
CA LEU A 24 27.93 -25.93 13.66
C LEU A 24 27.36 -24.70 12.96
N SER A 25 28.00 -23.58 13.25
CA SER A 25 28.01 -22.35 12.46
C SER A 25 28.54 -22.59 11.03
N PRO A 26 27.98 -21.91 10.02
CA PRO A 26 28.72 -21.59 8.81
C PRO A 26 29.04 -20.10 8.79
N SER A 27 30.30 -19.83 9.10
CA SER A 27 31.02 -18.61 8.74
C SER A 27 31.06 -18.44 7.22
N LEU A 28 30.53 -17.31 6.73
CA LEU A 28 30.68 -16.90 5.33
C LEU A 28 32.15 -16.59 5.04
N HIS A 29 32.73 -17.37 4.12
CA HIS A 29 34.04 -17.09 3.55
C HIS A 29 33.91 -16.08 2.41
N LEU A 30 34.61 -14.97 2.60
CA LEU A 30 35.02 -13.99 1.61
C LEU A 30 35.77 -14.69 0.47
N HIS A 31 35.28 -14.58 -0.78
CA HIS A 31 36.07 -14.90 -1.96
C HIS A 31 36.36 -13.61 -2.73
N GLN A 32 37.65 -13.27 -2.76
CA GLN A 32 38.24 -12.29 -3.67
C GLN A 32 38.08 -12.79 -5.12
N LEU A 33 37.55 -11.94 -5.98
CA LEU A 33 37.67 -12.08 -7.43
C LEU A 33 38.67 -11.03 -7.92
N HIS A 34 39.85 -11.52 -8.31
CA HIS A 34 40.89 -10.76 -8.97
C HIS A 34 40.53 -10.56 -10.46
N LEU A 35 40.78 -9.33 -10.91
CA LEU A 35 40.85 -8.90 -12.31
C LEU A 35 41.74 -9.80 -13.15
N LEU A 36 41.29 -10.14 -14.36
CA LEU A 36 42.16 -10.34 -15.53
C LEU A 36 41.43 -9.93 -16.82
N SER A 37 41.96 -8.91 -17.48
CA SER A 37 41.60 -8.50 -18.84
C SER A 37 42.17 -9.48 -19.87
N SER A 38 41.48 -9.71 -20.97
CA SER A 38 42.12 -10.05 -22.25
C SER A 38 41.20 -9.76 -23.43
N ALA A 39 41.79 -9.09 -24.41
CA ALA A 39 41.19 -8.59 -25.63
C ALA A 39 40.77 -9.72 -26.59
N ALA A 40 39.64 -9.53 -27.27
CA ALA A 40 39.24 -10.33 -28.43
C ALA A 40 39.44 -9.52 -29.70
N SER A 41 40.40 -9.94 -30.52
CA SER A 41 40.60 -9.48 -31.90
C SER A 41 39.96 -10.48 -32.87
N LEU A 42 39.35 -9.93 -33.91
CA LEU A 42 38.75 -10.61 -35.04
C LEU A 42 39.74 -11.51 -35.79
N HIS A 43 39.25 -12.64 -36.32
CA HIS A 43 39.72 -13.19 -37.59
C HIS A 43 38.56 -13.88 -38.32
N SER A 44 38.13 -13.27 -39.43
CA SER A 44 37.23 -13.83 -40.42
C SER A 44 38.05 -14.61 -41.45
N SER A 45 37.62 -15.84 -41.73
CA SER A 45 38.17 -16.74 -42.75
C SER A 45 37.80 -16.27 -44.16
N GLY A 46 38.80 -16.27 -45.05
CA GLY A 46 38.63 -16.03 -46.48
C GLY A 46 38.41 -17.34 -47.24
N SER A 47 37.59 -17.26 -48.30
CA SER A 47 37.51 -18.23 -49.37
C SER A 47 37.53 -17.46 -50.69
N LEU A 48 38.54 -17.73 -51.52
CA LEU A 48 38.72 -17.17 -52.87
C LEU A 48 38.84 -18.33 -53.85
N SER A 49 37.90 -18.42 -54.78
CA SER A 49 37.96 -19.25 -55.98
C SER A 49 38.77 -18.54 -57.07
N LYS A 50 39.71 -19.28 -57.65
CA LYS A 50 40.59 -18.93 -58.78
C LYS A 50 39.82 -18.60 -60.06
N PHE A 51 40.30 -17.62 -60.85
CA PHE A 51 40.44 -17.74 -62.32
C PHE A 51 41.52 -16.76 -62.83
N SER A 52 42.37 -17.26 -63.73
CA SER A 52 43.60 -16.64 -64.25
C SER A 52 43.36 -15.48 -65.24
N PRO A 53 44.32 -14.56 -65.43
CA PRO A 53 44.24 -13.46 -66.40
C PRO A 53 45.05 -13.72 -67.69
N SER A 54 44.60 -13.16 -68.81
CA SER A 54 45.34 -13.06 -70.08
C SER A 54 45.77 -11.62 -70.38
N SER A 55 47.09 -11.45 -70.57
CA SER A 55 47.79 -10.58 -71.53
C SER A 55 47.52 -9.06 -71.62
N SER A 56 48.54 -8.30 -71.16
CA SER A 56 49.29 -7.26 -71.89
C SER A 56 48.80 -5.79 -71.96
N PRO A 57 49.74 -4.81 -72.09
CA PRO A 57 49.71 -3.56 -71.33
C PRO A 57 49.43 -2.32 -72.19
N ALA A 58 48.87 -1.27 -71.59
CA ALA A 58 48.84 0.06 -72.18
C ALA A 58 49.05 1.14 -71.10
N LEU A 59 50.25 1.72 -71.15
CA LEU A 59 50.67 3.08 -70.79
C LEU A 59 49.72 3.93 -69.91
N ILE A 60 50.14 4.16 -68.67
CA ILE A 60 49.58 5.18 -67.77
C ILE A 60 50.11 6.54 -68.20
N THR A 61 49.24 7.38 -68.77
CA THR A 61 49.45 8.84 -68.77
C THR A 61 48.74 9.42 -67.56
N MET A 62 49.51 10.01 -66.65
CA MET A 62 49.02 10.72 -65.46
C MET A 62 48.04 11.83 -65.86
N ASN A 63 46.89 11.92 -65.19
CA ASN A 63 46.02 13.09 -65.26
C ASN A 63 45.72 13.61 -63.85
N THR A 64 46.54 14.58 -63.42
CA THR A 64 46.54 15.27 -62.12
C THR A 64 45.43 16.32 -62.04
N THR A 65 44.20 15.98 -62.43
CA THR A 65 43.06 16.91 -62.45
C THR A 65 41.80 16.36 -61.78
N ARG A 66 41.77 15.06 -61.43
CA ARG A 66 40.59 14.42 -60.81
C ARG A 66 40.51 14.52 -59.28
N ASN A 67 41.62 14.86 -58.59
CA ASN A 67 41.66 14.88 -57.11
C ASN A 67 41.25 16.22 -56.47
N ILE A 68 41.22 17.33 -57.21
CA ILE A 68 40.83 18.64 -56.65
C ILE A 68 39.29 18.77 -56.59
N LEU A 69 38.56 18.17 -57.53
CA LEU A 69 37.09 18.19 -57.54
C LEU A 69 36.44 17.37 -56.40
N SER A 70 37.13 16.33 -55.90
CA SER A 70 36.59 15.45 -54.84
C SER A 70 36.66 16.09 -53.45
N ILE A 71 37.72 16.85 -53.16
CA ILE A 71 37.93 17.50 -51.86
C ILE A 71 37.01 18.72 -51.71
N ALA A 72 36.77 19.46 -52.79
CA ALA A 72 35.85 20.61 -52.80
C ALA A 72 34.38 20.20 -52.58
N ALA A 73 33.97 19.04 -53.11
CA ALA A 73 32.64 18.47 -52.88
C ALA A 73 32.48 17.98 -51.43
N ALA A 74 33.50 17.33 -50.87
CA ALA A 74 33.49 16.88 -49.47
C ALA A 74 33.44 18.05 -48.47
N PHE A 75 34.16 19.14 -48.74
CA PHE A 75 34.10 20.37 -47.93
C PHE A 75 32.74 21.06 -48.04
N SER A 76 32.13 21.10 -49.23
CA SER A 76 30.79 21.68 -49.39
C SER A 76 29.74 20.88 -48.63
N HIS A 77 29.82 19.54 -48.62
CA HIS A 77 28.91 18.72 -47.81
C HIS A 77 29.14 18.89 -46.31
N LEU A 78 30.39 19.01 -45.86
CA LEU A 78 30.70 19.24 -44.44
C LEU A 78 30.20 20.62 -43.97
N VAL A 79 30.37 21.65 -44.79
CA VAL A 79 29.89 23.01 -44.50
C VAL A 79 28.36 23.10 -44.54
N VAL A 80 27.69 22.39 -45.46
CA VAL A 80 26.23 22.30 -45.48
C VAL A 80 25.70 21.56 -44.25
N ILE A 81 26.34 20.46 -43.81
CA ILE A 81 25.95 19.74 -42.59
C ILE A 81 26.14 20.63 -41.35
N LEU A 82 27.26 21.35 -41.25
CA LEU A 82 27.52 22.33 -40.17
C LEU A 82 26.53 23.51 -40.19
N LEU A 83 26.11 23.99 -41.37
CA LEU A 83 25.11 25.04 -41.52
C LEU A 83 23.68 24.55 -41.22
N THR A 84 23.35 23.29 -41.53
CA THR A 84 22.06 22.67 -41.16
C THR A 84 21.97 22.30 -39.68
N LEU A 85 23.10 22.00 -39.02
CA LEU A 85 23.17 21.78 -37.58
C LEU A 85 23.30 23.09 -36.77
N GLY A 86 23.65 24.19 -37.44
CA GLY A 86 23.77 25.53 -36.85
C GLY A 86 22.47 26.35 -36.83
N GLN A 87 21.39 25.85 -37.44
CA GLN A 87 20.06 26.39 -37.17
C GLN A 87 19.64 25.85 -35.81
N GLY A 88 19.94 26.64 -34.78
CA GLY A 88 19.55 26.37 -33.41
C GLY A 88 18.11 25.87 -33.37
N VAL A 89 17.94 24.67 -32.83
CA VAL A 89 16.63 24.21 -32.38
C VAL A 89 16.18 25.27 -31.40
N GLN A 90 15.29 26.18 -31.83
CA GLN A 90 14.52 26.94 -30.87
C GLN A 90 13.80 25.87 -30.08
N ALA A 91 14.23 25.67 -28.83
CA ALA A 91 13.47 24.91 -27.87
C ALA A 91 12.08 25.52 -27.90
N MET A 92 11.11 24.77 -28.46
CA MET A 92 9.73 25.20 -28.38
C MET A 92 9.44 25.33 -26.88
N PRO A 93 8.92 26.47 -26.40
CA PRO A 93 8.52 26.57 -25.02
C PRO A 93 7.47 25.49 -24.81
N VAL A 94 7.80 24.49 -24.00
CA VAL A 94 6.82 23.56 -23.46
C VAL A 94 5.76 24.45 -22.80
N PRO A 95 4.46 24.28 -23.10
CA PRO A 95 3.43 25.07 -22.45
C PRO A 95 3.54 24.92 -20.92
N THR A 96 3.97 25.96 -20.23
CA THR A 96 4.25 25.97 -18.78
C THR A 96 3.00 26.24 -17.93
N ASP A 97 1.82 25.79 -18.39
CA ASP A 97 0.58 25.97 -17.63
C ASP A 97 0.40 24.92 -16.52
N VAL A 98 1.38 24.04 -16.34
CA VAL A 98 1.44 23.14 -15.17
C VAL A 98 2.34 23.82 -14.11
N PRO A 99 1.83 24.12 -12.91
CA PRO A 99 2.67 24.62 -11.82
C PRO A 99 3.71 23.56 -11.50
N MET A 100 4.94 23.76 -11.98
CA MET A 100 6.06 22.86 -11.74
C MET A 100 6.74 23.27 -10.44
N CYS A 101 7.15 22.29 -9.64
CA CYS A 101 7.93 22.55 -8.44
C CYS A 101 9.30 23.14 -8.82
N THR A 102 9.62 24.32 -8.29
CA THR A 102 10.90 25.02 -8.50
C THR A 102 11.77 25.06 -7.25
N ALA A 103 11.49 24.21 -6.27
CA ALA A 103 12.28 24.13 -5.05
C ALA A 103 13.75 23.80 -5.35
N SER A 104 14.68 24.58 -4.80
CA SER A 104 16.10 24.49 -5.12
C SER A 104 16.82 23.32 -4.47
N GLU A 105 16.39 22.92 -3.27
CA GLU A 105 17.03 21.89 -2.45
C GLU A 105 16.05 20.76 -2.16
N PRO A 106 16.51 19.49 -2.08
CA PRO A 106 15.65 18.39 -1.64
C PRO A 106 15.24 18.56 -0.18
N ALA A 107 14.05 18.04 0.15
CA ALA A 107 13.53 18.02 1.50
C ALA A 107 13.40 16.60 2.03
N GLN A 108 13.66 16.44 3.32
CA GLN A 108 13.38 15.19 4.04
C GLN A 108 12.05 15.31 4.79
N TYR A 109 11.26 14.26 4.73
CA TYR A 109 9.97 14.14 5.40
C TYR A 109 9.91 12.90 6.25
N ARG A 110 9.16 12.99 7.34
CA ARG A 110 8.67 11.84 8.10
C ARG A 110 7.21 11.62 7.74
N LEU A 111 6.90 10.42 7.24
CA LEU A 111 5.54 9.92 7.11
C LEU A 111 5.16 9.20 8.39
N THR A 112 4.05 9.61 9.00
CA THR A 112 3.44 8.92 10.14
C THR A 112 2.03 8.48 9.76
N PHE A 113 1.83 7.17 9.64
CA PHE A 113 0.52 6.56 9.46
C PHE A 113 -0.05 6.19 10.83
N THR A 114 -1.30 6.58 11.08
CA THR A 114 -2.04 6.28 12.29
C THR A 114 -3.31 5.52 11.94
N GLY A 115 -3.36 4.25 12.31
CA GLY A 115 -4.59 3.47 12.23
C GLY A 115 -5.65 4.05 13.18
N LYS A 116 -6.87 4.20 12.68
CA LYS A 116 -8.06 4.59 13.45
C LYS A 116 -9.15 3.52 13.38
N TRP A 117 -8.81 2.31 12.94
CA TRP A 117 -9.75 1.20 12.83
C TRP A 117 -9.97 0.57 14.20
N SER A 118 -10.97 1.07 14.91
CA SER A 118 -11.35 0.59 16.25
C SER A 118 -12.74 -0.04 16.25
N ARG A 119 -13.02 -0.88 17.24
CA ARG A 119 -14.37 -1.44 17.44
C ARG A 119 -15.42 -0.36 17.74
N GLY A 120 -15.02 0.76 18.34
CA GLY A 120 -15.94 1.89 18.61
C GLY A 120 -16.36 2.60 17.32
N ALA A 121 -15.40 2.94 16.47
CA ALA A 121 -15.67 3.63 15.21
C ALA A 121 -16.27 2.71 14.13
N PHE A 122 -15.87 1.44 14.10
CA PHE A 122 -16.31 0.45 13.12
C PHE A 122 -16.75 -0.86 13.81
N PRO A 123 -17.92 -0.88 14.49
CA PRO A 123 -18.35 -2.03 15.27
C PRO A 123 -18.84 -3.21 14.44
N LYS A 124 -19.27 -2.99 13.19
CA LYS A 124 -19.82 -4.04 12.34
C LYS A 124 -18.71 -5.01 11.93
N GLN A 125 -18.86 -6.27 12.32
CA GLN A 125 -17.95 -7.37 11.96
C GLN A 125 -16.46 -7.11 12.30
N TYR A 126 -16.15 -6.24 13.28
CA TYR A 126 -14.78 -5.91 13.64
C TYR A 126 -13.94 -7.18 13.91
N PRO A 127 -12.88 -7.47 13.12
CA PRO A 127 -12.12 -8.71 13.25
C PRO A 127 -11.36 -8.80 14.58
N VAL A 128 -11.69 -9.79 15.41
CA VAL A 128 -11.08 -10.00 16.73
C VAL A 128 -10.11 -11.17 16.75
N TYR A 129 -10.28 -12.14 15.86
CA TYR A 129 -9.51 -13.39 15.86
C TYR A 129 -9.34 -13.94 14.44
N ARG A 130 -8.15 -14.52 14.19
CA ARG A 130 -7.76 -15.25 12.97
C ARG A 130 -8.08 -14.56 11.63
N PRO A 131 -7.31 -13.53 11.26
CA PRO A 131 -6.46 -12.70 12.12
C PRO A 131 -7.26 -11.56 12.78
N PRO A 132 -6.76 -10.95 13.88
CA PRO A 132 -7.33 -9.72 14.41
C PRO A 132 -7.15 -8.55 13.43
N ALA A 133 -7.97 -7.51 13.57
CA ALA A 133 -7.88 -6.28 12.79
C ALA A 133 -6.49 -5.66 12.91
N GLN A 134 -5.81 -5.48 11.78
CA GLN A 134 -4.43 -4.99 11.68
C GLN A 134 -4.17 -4.36 10.31
N TRP A 135 -2.97 -3.84 10.11
CA TRP A 135 -2.54 -3.22 8.87
C TRP A 135 -1.33 -3.96 8.30
N SER A 136 -1.24 -4.06 6.96
CA SER A 136 -0.02 -4.57 6.32
C SER A 136 1.15 -3.61 6.52
N ASN A 137 2.32 -3.96 5.98
CA ASN A 137 3.38 -2.99 5.76
C ASN A 137 2.82 -1.83 4.92
N LEU A 138 3.38 -0.63 5.07
CA LEU A 138 3.14 0.47 4.14
C LEU A 138 4.19 0.42 3.05
N ILE A 139 3.75 0.50 1.80
CA ILE A 139 4.63 0.62 0.64
C ILE A 139 4.27 1.92 -0.06
N GLY A 140 5.25 2.80 -0.23
CA GLY A 140 5.08 4.07 -0.90
C GLY A 140 6.25 4.41 -1.79
N LEU A 141 6.12 5.51 -2.52
CA LEU A 141 7.18 6.02 -3.37
C LEU A 141 7.01 7.53 -3.64
N THR A 142 8.13 8.18 -3.94
CA THR A 142 8.16 9.54 -4.50
C THR A 142 8.32 9.50 -6.01
N HIS A 143 7.50 10.27 -6.72
CA HIS A 143 7.41 10.22 -8.17
C HIS A 143 7.05 11.55 -8.83
N SER A 144 7.16 11.60 -10.16
CA SER A 144 6.63 12.66 -11.02
C SER A 144 5.17 12.39 -11.41
N THR A 145 4.55 13.32 -12.12
CA THR A 145 3.19 13.17 -12.66
C THR A 145 3.05 12.06 -13.72
N ASP A 146 4.17 11.52 -14.22
CA ASP A 146 4.16 10.50 -15.28
C ASP A 146 3.93 9.07 -14.75
N TYR A 147 3.85 8.92 -13.43
CA TYR A 147 3.63 7.64 -12.77
C TYR A 147 2.49 7.75 -11.78
N HIS A 148 1.67 6.70 -11.72
CA HIS A 148 0.66 6.52 -10.70
C HIS A 148 0.79 5.11 -10.14
N MET A 149 0.87 4.99 -8.82
CA MET A 149 0.88 3.68 -8.16
C MET A 149 -0.49 2.99 -8.28
N TRP A 150 -1.55 3.76 -8.07
CA TRP A 150 -2.95 3.36 -8.19
C TRP A 150 -3.79 4.63 -8.34
N GLN A 151 -4.95 4.55 -8.99
CA GLN A 151 -5.83 5.70 -9.16
C GLN A 151 -7.29 5.32 -8.97
N ARG A 152 -8.08 6.24 -8.41
CA ARG A 152 -9.52 6.05 -8.30
C ARG A 152 -10.15 5.98 -9.70
N ASN A 153 -11.03 5.01 -9.90
CA ASN A 153 -11.72 4.71 -11.16
C ASN A 153 -10.79 4.18 -12.26
N ASP A 154 -9.61 3.68 -11.92
CA ASP A 154 -8.74 2.93 -12.84
C ASP A 154 -8.50 1.50 -12.33
N PHE A 155 -7.93 0.63 -13.17
CA PHE A 155 -7.66 -0.76 -12.81
C PHE A 155 -6.41 -0.87 -11.94
N ALA A 156 -6.46 -1.75 -10.93
CA ALA A 156 -5.27 -2.12 -10.16
C ALA A 156 -4.26 -2.86 -11.05
N SER A 157 -2.98 -2.51 -10.94
CA SER A 157 -1.88 -3.30 -11.54
C SER A 157 -1.79 -4.68 -10.89
N ASN A 158 -1.01 -5.59 -11.47
CA ASN A 158 -0.77 -6.90 -10.86
C ASN A 158 -0.09 -6.77 -9.49
N GLY A 159 0.86 -5.84 -9.37
CA GLY A 159 1.51 -5.52 -8.09
C GLY A 159 0.54 -4.98 -7.05
N VAL A 160 -0.35 -4.04 -7.42
CA VAL A 160 -1.38 -3.52 -6.50
C VAL A 160 -2.36 -4.60 -6.12
N ARG A 161 -2.79 -5.47 -7.05
CA ARG A 161 -3.67 -6.61 -6.79
C ARG A 161 -3.09 -7.56 -5.76
N GLU A 162 -1.86 -8.04 -5.98
CA GLU A 162 -1.21 -8.99 -5.05
C GLU A 162 -0.99 -8.37 -3.66
N PHE A 163 -0.62 -7.10 -3.62
CA PHE A 163 -0.46 -6.38 -2.37
C PHE A 163 -1.79 -6.17 -1.65
N ALA A 164 -2.83 -5.76 -2.39
CA ALA A 164 -4.15 -5.49 -1.85
C ALA A 164 -4.85 -6.76 -1.37
N GLU A 165 -4.61 -7.94 -1.96
CA GLU A 165 -5.23 -9.22 -1.56
C GLU A 165 -4.41 -10.00 -0.51
N LYS A 166 -3.07 -9.97 -0.59
CA LYS A 166 -2.19 -10.85 0.21
C LYS A 166 -1.19 -10.11 1.07
N GLY A 167 -0.97 -8.82 0.83
CA GLY A 167 0.10 -8.05 1.45
C GLY A 167 1.48 -8.37 0.89
N GLU A 168 1.56 -9.05 -0.25
CA GLU A 168 2.81 -9.39 -0.93
C GLU A 168 3.28 -8.20 -1.78
N ALA A 169 4.37 -7.56 -1.39
CA ALA A 169 4.86 -6.33 -2.03
C ALA A 169 5.84 -6.56 -3.19
N TRP A 170 6.31 -7.79 -3.41
CA TRP A 170 7.42 -8.06 -4.33
C TRP A 170 7.14 -7.61 -5.76
N THR A 171 5.99 -8.01 -6.31
CA THR A 171 5.60 -7.66 -7.68
C THR A 171 5.40 -6.16 -7.84
N LEU A 172 4.77 -5.51 -6.85
CA LEU A 172 4.64 -4.04 -6.83
C LEU A 172 6.00 -3.35 -6.83
N MET A 173 6.95 -3.79 -6.00
CA MET A 173 8.30 -3.23 -5.97
C MET A 173 9.01 -3.40 -7.32
N LYS A 174 8.80 -4.53 -8.01
CA LYS A 174 9.37 -4.76 -9.36
C LYS A 174 8.76 -3.86 -10.42
N GLU A 175 7.46 -3.59 -10.38
CA GLU A 175 6.80 -2.63 -11.28
C GLU A 175 7.36 -1.21 -11.08
N VAL A 176 7.58 -0.82 -9.82
CA VAL A 176 8.13 0.48 -9.44
C VAL A 176 9.59 0.64 -9.89
N GLU A 177 10.42 -0.38 -9.65
CA GLU A 177 11.82 -0.39 -10.12
C GLU A 177 11.89 -0.25 -11.65
N ALA A 178 11.05 -0.98 -12.38
CA ALA A 178 11.00 -0.90 -13.83
C ALA A 178 10.55 0.48 -14.34
N ALA A 179 9.62 1.15 -13.64
CA ALA A 179 9.22 2.51 -13.95
C ALA A 179 10.37 3.52 -13.71
N GLY A 180 11.09 3.38 -12.58
CA GLY A 180 12.26 4.20 -12.28
C GLY A 180 13.34 4.10 -13.37
N GLU A 181 13.65 2.89 -13.85
CA GLU A 181 14.65 2.67 -14.89
C GLU A 181 14.19 3.14 -16.27
N ARG A 182 12.92 2.90 -16.63
CA ARG A 182 12.42 3.12 -17.99
C ARG A 182 12.02 4.57 -18.27
N ILE A 183 11.35 5.22 -17.32
CA ILE A 183 10.75 6.54 -17.51
C ILE A 183 11.30 7.60 -16.56
N GLN A 184 12.22 7.23 -15.64
CA GLN A 184 12.83 8.15 -14.66
C GLN A 184 11.82 8.92 -13.80
N SER A 185 10.60 8.39 -13.69
CA SER A 185 9.48 9.03 -13.01
C SER A 185 9.39 8.69 -11.53
N VAL A 186 10.18 7.73 -11.04
CA VAL A 186 10.22 7.33 -9.62
C VAL A 186 11.62 7.57 -9.07
N TYR A 187 11.70 8.15 -7.87
CA TYR A 187 12.97 8.40 -7.19
C TYR A 187 13.22 7.42 -6.04
N GLY A 188 12.35 7.40 -5.04
CA GLY A 188 12.57 6.63 -3.81
C GLY A 188 11.40 5.72 -3.49
N ILE A 189 11.69 4.47 -3.12
CA ILE A 189 10.72 3.56 -2.51
C ILE A 189 10.84 3.72 -1.00
N LEU A 190 9.71 3.85 -0.31
CA LEU A 190 9.63 3.90 1.14
C LEU A 190 8.79 2.75 1.67
N SER A 191 9.19 2.23 2.82
CA SER A 191 8.49 1.17 3.51
C SER A 191 8.42 1.46 4.99
N ALA A 192 7.30 1.09 5.62
CA ALA A 192 7.14 1.08 7.06
C ALA A 192 6.60 -0.29 7.51
N PRO A 193 7.03 -0.78 8.69
CA PRO A 193 6.64 -2.09 9.19
C PRO A 193 5.14 -2.14 9.51
N ALA A 194 4.55 -3.32 9.31
CA ALA A 194 3.15 -3.60 9.64
C ALA A 194 2.83 -3.30 11.11
N VAL A 195 1.60 -2.87 11.34
CA VAL A 195 1.06 -2.59 12.67
C VAL A 195 0.10 -3.70 13.06
N VAL A 196 0.42 -4.37 14.16
CA VAL A 196 -0.51 -5.32 14.79
C VAL A 196 -1.56 -4.51 15.58
N GLY A 197 -2.83 -4.72 15.26
CA GLY A 197 -3.94 -3.96 15.84
C GLY A 197 -4.42 -2.82 14.94
N GLY A 198 -5.71 -2.50 15.00
CA GLY A 198 -6.33 -1.51 14.11
C GLY A 198 -6.03 -0.04 14.44
N THR A 199 -5.52 0.26 15.65
CA THR A 199 -5.30 1.64 16.14
C THR A 199 -3.84 2.01 16.44
N GLY A 200 -2.86 1.31 15.87
CA GLY A 200 -1.44 1.63 16.08
C GLY A 200 -0.88 2.65 15.08
N GLN A 201 0.40 3.00 15.24
CA GLN A 201 1.12 3.92 14.35
C GLN A 201 2.33 3.22 13.71
N MET A 202 2.64 3.59 12.48
CA MET A 202 3.91 3.30 11.83
C MET A 202 4.49 4.57 11.22
N SER A 203 5.81 4.63 11.10
CA SER A 203 6.47 5.78 10.49
C SER A 203 7.67 5.37 9.65
N THR A 204 7.98 6.19 8.66
CA THR A 204 9.18 6.06 7.82
C THR A 204 9.63 7.45 7.37
N GLU A 205 10.89 7.55 6.96
CA GLU A 205 11.49 8.79 6.49
C GLU A 205 11.85 8.64 5.01
N PHE A 206 11.66 9.71 4.25
CA PHE A 206 11.92 9.72 2.83
C PHE A 206 12.39 11.10 2.37
N GLU A 207 13.09 11.12 1.25
CA GLU A 207 13.58 12.33 0.61
C GLU A 207 12.79 12.60 -0.67
N VAL A 208 12.54 13.87 -0.95
CA VAL A 208 11.70 14.33 -2.05
C VAL A 208 12.45 15.43 -2.81
N PHE A 209 12.32 15.39 -4.14
CA PHE A 209 13.04 16.25 -5.07
C PHE A 209 12.05 17.05 -5.91
N ALA A 210 12.45 18.20 -6.45
CA ALA A 210 11.57 19.03 -7.25
C ALA A 210 10.99 18.31 -8.49
N ARG A 211 11.73 17.37 -9.08
CA ARG A 211 11.23 16.52 -10.19
C ARG A 211 10.30 15.40 -9.76
N HIS A 212 10.32 15.04 -8.47
CA HIS A 212 9.61 13.91 -7.89
C HIS A 212 8.90 14.36 -6.60
N SER A 213 8.09 15.42 -6.72
CA SER A 213 7.44 16.07 -5.58
C SER A 213 6.16 15.36 -5.11
N TYR A 214 5.69 14.37 -5.87
CA TYR A 214 4.47 13.63 -5.56
C TYR A 214 4.77 12.41 -4.71
N LEU A 215 3.88 12.14 -3.76
CA LEU A 215 3.91 10.97 -2.91
C LEU A 215 2.67 10.10 -3.16
N SER A 216 2.90 8.81 -3.39
CA SER A 216 1.85 7.78 -3.38
C SER A 216 2.22 6.65 -2.44
N PHE A 217 1.23 6.07 -1.77
CA PHE A 217 1.43 4.86 -0.98
C PHE A 217 0.15 4.02 -0.87
N VAL A 218 0.33 2.77 -0.46
CA VAL A 218 -0.74 1.82 -0.21
C VAL A 218 -0.50 1.03 1.09
N VAL A 219 -1.56 0.73 1.81
CA VAL A 219 -1.60 -0.12 3.02
C VAL A 219 -2.84 -0.99 2.97
N ARG A 220 -2.69 -2.31 2.94
CA ARG A 220 -3.81 -3.26 2.97
C ARG A 220 -4.47 -3.29 4.34
N ILE A 221 -5.81 -3.35 4.34
CA ILE A 221 -6.64 -3.61 5.52
C ILE A 221 -6.61 -5.13 5.77
N VAL A 222 -6.24 -5.57 6.97
CA VAL A 222 -6.07 -7.00 7.26
C VAL A 222 -6.98 -7.44 8.41
N PRO A 223 -7.82 -8.48 8.24
CA PRO A 223 -8.11 -9.17 6.98
C PRO A 223 -9.10 -8.36 6.11
N SER A 224 -9.01 -8.55 4.80
CA SER A 224 -10.01 -8.08 3.83
C SER A 224 -9.91 -8.91 2.54
N PRO A 225 -10.91 -8.86 1.65
CA PRO A 225 -10.80 -9.41 0.29
C PRO A 225 -9.63 -8.75 -0.44
N ASP A 226 -9.79 -7.49 -0.85
CA ASP A 226 -8.83 -6.70 -1.61
C ASP A 226 -8.82 -5.22 -1.17
N TRP A 227 -9.17 -4.96 0.09
CA TRP A 227 -9.36 -3.60 0.60
C TRP A 227 -8.07 -2.98 1.11
N PHE A 228 -7.88 -1.70 0.81
CA PHE A 228 -6.70 -0.94 1.21
C PHE A 228 -7.03 0.52 1.55
N VAL A 229 -6.05 1.23 2.09
CA VAL A 229 -6.03 2.69 2.21
C VAL A 229 -4.74 3.20 1.59
N GLY A 230 -4.72 4.45 1.16
CA GLY A 230 -3.52 5.01 0.56
C GLY A 230 -3.67 6.47 0.18
N LEU A 231 -2.60 7.03 -0.38
CA LEU A 231 -2.61 8.28 -1.12
C LEU A 231 -2.20 8.01 -2.58
N ASP A 232 -2.85 8.73 -3.49
CA ASP A 232 -2.46 8.83 -4.90
C ASP A 232 -2.02 10.27 -5.16
N SER A 233 -0.77 10.42 -5.60
CA SER A 233 -0.22 11.65 -6.18
C SER A 233 -0.45 12.92 -5.35
N VAL A 234 -0.07 12.89 -4.07
CA VAL A 234 -0.10 14.08 -3.22
C VAL A 234 1.17 14.90 -3.43
N ASP A 235 1.02 16.13 -3.93
CA ASP A 235 2.14 17.04 -4.14
C ASP A 235 2.59 17.69 -2.82
N LEU A 236 3.88 17.52 -2.50
CA LEU A 236 4.52 18.09 -1.32
C LEU A 236 5.16 19.45 -1.58
N CYS A 237 5.26 19.83 -2.85
CA CYS A 237 5.75 21.14 -3.25
C CYS A 237 4.61 22.15 -3.35
N ASP A 238 4.94 23.41 -3.12
CA ASP A 238 4.08 24.56 -3.33
C ASP A 238 4.93 25.68 -3.97
N GLY A 239 4.94 25.72 -5.30
CA GLY A 239 5.81 26.61 -6.07
C GLY A 239 7.29 26.36 -5.82
N ASP A 240 7.94 27.24 -5.07
CA ASP A 240 9.36 27.18 -4.71
C ASP A 240 9.63 26.61 -3.31
N GLN A 241 8.58 26.29 -2.55
CA GLN A 241 8.68 25.85 -1.16
C GLN A 241 8.12 24.45 -0.93
N TRP A 242 8.71 23.78 0.05
CA TRP A 242 8.25 22.48 0.56
C TRP A 242 7.29 22.68 1.72
N LYS A 243 6.08 22.09 1.65
CA LYS A 243 5.04 22.16 2.69
C LYS A 243 5.55 21.63 4.03
N ASP A 244 5.48 22.41 5.10
CA ASP A 244 6.06 21.98 6.39
C ASP A 244 5.29 20.82 7.05
N ASN A 245 3.97 20.80 6.91
CA ASN A 245 3.10 19.76 7.46
C ASN A 245 1.91 19.52 6.54
N VAL A 246 1.64 18.25 6.22
CA VAL A 246 0.46 17.82 5.46
C VAL A 246 -0.24 16.74 6.27
N SER A 247 -1.53 16.90 6.53
CA SER A 247 -2.31 15.93 7.28
C SER A 247 -3.57 15.57 6.51
N LEU A 248 -3.75 14.27 6.25
CA LEU A 248 -4.81 13.75 5.40
C LEU A 248 -5.53 12.59 6.10
N GLU A 249 -6.84 12.59 5.96
CA GLU A 249 -7.71 11.52 6.43
C GLU A 249 -7.86 10.45 5.36
N LEU A 250 -7.80 9.19 5.77
CA LEU A 250 -7.80 8.05 4.86
C LEU A 250 -9.11 7.27 5.02
N PHE A 251 -9.62 6.82 3.88
CA PHE A 251 -10.84 6.05 3.74
C PHE A 251 -10.55 4.75 3.00
N PRO A 252 -11.33 3.68 3.25
CA PRO A 252 -11.13 2.40 2.59
C PRO A 252 -11.42 2.48 1.09
N TYR A 253 -10.60 1.79 0.29
CA TYR A 253 -10.77 1.55 -1.13
C TYR A 253 -10.86 0.05 -1.39
N ASP A 254 -11.58 -0.32 -2.44
CA ASP A 254 -11.70 -1.66 -3.00
C ASP A 254 -10.85 -1.71 -4.27
N ALA A 255 -10.03 -2.76 -4.44
CA ALA A 255 -9.14 -2.86 -5.60
C ALA A 255 -9.86 -3.34 -6.87
N GLY A 256 -11.07 -3.91 -6.74
CA GLY A 256 -11.85 -4.45 -7.84
C GLY A 256 -11.36 -5.82 -8.32
N THR A 257 -10.65 -6.58 -7.48
CA THR A 257 -10.04 -7.87 -7.86
C THR A 257 -10.59 -9.07 -7.08
N ASP A 258 -11.22 -8.86 -5.92
CA ASP A 258 -11.91 -9.89 -5.13
C ASP A 258 -13.30 -9.40 -4.67
N SER A 259 -14.37 -10.13 -4.99
CA SER A 259 -15.75 -9.75 -4.67
C SER A 259 -16.24 -10.22 -3.29
N GLY A 260 -15.34 -10.58 -2.38
CA GLY A 260 -15.68 -10.87 -0.99
C GLY A 260 -16.44 -9.72 -0.33
N PHE A 261 -17.53 -10.01 0.40
CA PHE A 261 -18.36 -8.96 1.00
C PHE A 261 -17.87 -8.50 2.37
N THR A 262 -17.14 -9.35 3.08
CA THR A 262 -16.75 -9.12 4.48
C THR A 262 -15.25 -9.22 4.67
N PHE A 263 -14.74 -8.63 5.76
CA PHE A 263 -13.32 -8.72 6.15
C PHE A 263 -12.73 -10.15 6.08
N SER A 264 -13.54 -11.17 6.41
CA SER A 264 -13.12 -12.57 6.48
C SER A 264 -13.79 -13.45 5.41
N SER A 265 -14.25 -12.86 4.31
CA SER A 265 -14.79 -13.64 3.19
C SER A 265 -13.68 -14.52 2.58
N PRO A 266 -14.00 -15.75 2.14
CA PRO A 266 -13.11 -16.51 1.28
C PRO A 266 -12.80 -15.75 -0.01
N ASN A 267 -11.66 -16.03 -0.63
CA ASN A 267 -11.28 -15.44 -1.91
C ASN A 267 -12.35 -15.75 -2.97
N TYR A 268 -12.80 -14.72 -3.68
CA TYR A 268 -13.71 -14.81 -4.80
C TYR A 268 -13.31 -13.81 -5.89
N GLU A 269 -12.54 -14.25 -6.88
CA GLU A 269 -12.02 -13.37 -7.94
C GLU A 269 -13.13 -12.59 -8.68
N THR A 270 -12.93 -11.29 -8.83
CA THR A 270 -13.82 -10.38 -9.58
C THR A 270 -13.55 -10.53 -11.08
N ILE A 271 -14.53 -11.04 -11.83
CA ILE A 271 -14.40 -11.30 -13.28
C ILE A 271 -15.61 -10.70 -14.03
N PRO A 272 -15.42 -9.74 -14.97
CA PRO A 272 -14.14 -9.08 -15.29
C PRO A 272 -13.66 -8.22 -14.11
N GLN A 273 -12.35 -7.94 -14.06
CA GLN A 273 -11.78 -7.05 -13.05
C GLN A 273 -12.52 -5.70 -13.05
N ASP A 274 -12.86 -5.20 -11.87
CA ASP A 274 -13.47 -3.89 -11.68
C ASP A 274 -12.39 -2.81 -11.42
N LYS A 275 -12.83 -1.56 -11.48
CA LYS A 275 -11.97 -0.40 -11.20
C LYS A 275 -11.88 -0.15 -9.70
N ILE A 276 -10.78 0.47 -9.28
CA ILE A 276 -10.57 0.90 -7.89
C ILE A 276 -11.65 1.92 -7.51
N ILE A 277 -12.40 1.62 -6.45
CA ILE A 277 -13.50 2.46 -5.96
C ILE A 277 -13.33 2.75 -4.48
N GLN A 278 -13.76 3.93 -4.06
CA GLN A 278 -13.80 4.26 -2.63
C GLN A 278 -14.99 3.57 -1.97
N ILE A 279 -14.75 2.85 -0.89
CA ILE A 279 -15.78 2.25 -0.05
C ILE A 279 -16.37 3.36 0.85
N THR A 280 -17.70 3.43 0.89
CA THR A 280 -18.45 4.42 1.67
C THR A 280 -19.46 3.73 2.59
N SER A 281 -20.15 4.49 3.44
CA SER A 281 -21.17 3.94 4.34
C SER A 281 -22.40 3.40 3.61
N SER A 282 -22.60 3.81 2.35
CA SER A 282 -23.76 3.45 1.53
C SER A 282 -23.42 2.61 0.30
N PHE A 283 -22.14 2.51 -0.07
CA PHE A 283 -21.68 1.77 -1.25
C PHE A 283 -20.36 1.03 -0.96
N PRO A 284 -20.25 -0.28 -1.28
CA PRO A 284 -21.29 -1.14 -1.85
C PRO A 284 -22.45 -1.39 -0.88
N SER A 285 -23.69 -1.47 -1.39
CA SER A 285 -24.92 -1.38 -0.58
C SER A 285 -25.49 -2.72 -0.09
N HIS A 286 -24.74 -3.82 -0.22
CA HIS A 286 -25.21 -5.13 0.22
C HIS A 286 -25.22 -5.20 1.76
N PRO A 287 -26.29 -5.73 2.41
CA PRO A 287 -26.40 -5.74 3.86
C PRO A 287 -25.23 -6.42 4.60
N ALA A 288 -24.61 -7.42 3.97
CA ALA A 288 -23.48 -8.13 4.55
C ALA A 288 -22.17 -7.33 4.53
N ASN A 289 -22.07 -6.26 3.71
CA ASN A 289 -20.82 -5.52 3.52
C ASN A 289 -20.33 -4.91 4.83
N SER A 290 -19.05 -5.11 5.12
CA SER A 290 -18.47 -4.71 6.41
C SER A 290 -18.52 -3.19 6.67
N PHE A 291 -18.41 -2.39 5.62
CA PHE A 291 -18.49 -0.94 5.69
C PHE A 291 -19.88 -0.36 5.36
N TYR A 292 -20.91 -1.21 5.21
CA TYR A 292 -22.27 -0.72 4.97
C TYR A 292 -22.97 -0.34 6.28
N TYR A 293 -23.10 0.98 6.51
CA TYR A 293 -23.74 1.60 7.67
C TYR A 293 -24.84 2.56 7.20
N PRO A 294 -26.06 2.07 6.91
CA PRO A 294 -27.11 2.87 6.25
C PRO A 294 -27.60 4.07 7.08
N ARG A 295 -27.39 4.06 8.40
CA ARG A 295 -27.75 5.17 9.31
C ARG A 295 -26.68 6.25 9.41
N VAL A 296 -25.50 6.00 8.85
CA VAL A 296 -24.34 6.91 8.92
C VAL A 296 -24.16 7.56 7.55
N LYS A 297 -24.13 8.90 7.50
CA LYS A 297 -23.99 9.65 6.23
C LYS A 297 -22.64 9.42 5.55
N HIS A 298 -21.56 9.44 6.33
CA HIS A 298 -20.19 9.24 5.86
C HIS A 298 -19.44 8.39 6.88
N LEU A 299 -18.61 7.47 6.41
CA LEU A 299 -17.73 6.71 7.31
C LEU A 299 -16.82 7.69 8.07
N PRO A 300 -16.52 7.43 9.35
CA PRO A 300 -15.39 8.09 9.97
C PRO A 300 -14.09 7.68 9.26
N PRO A 301 -13.02 8.48 9.37
CA PRO A 301 -11.70 8.12 8.85
C PRO A 301 -11.19 6.82 9.48
N ILE A 302 -10.81 5.86 8.65
CA ILE A 302 -10.29 4.57 9.12
C ILE A 302 -8.79 4.65 9.46
N ALA A 303 -8.09 5.63 8.89
CA ALA A 303 -6.72 5.96 9.24
C ALA A 303 -6.45 7.46 8.98
N LYS A 304 -5.31 7.92 9.45
CA LYS A 304 -4.81 9.28 9.23
C LYS A 304 -3.34 9.21 8.88
N VAL A 305 -2.90 10.03 7.93
CA VAL A 305 -1.48 10.19 7.63
C VAL A 305 -1.05 11.63 7.87
N THR A 306 0.13 11.78 8.44
CA THR A 306 0.77 13.08 8.64
C THR A 306 2.17 13.03 8.04
N LEU A 307 2.48 14.01 7.21
CA LEU A 307 3.78 14.20 6.58
C LEU A 307 4.40 15.46 7.19
N THR A 308 5.51 15.29 7.92
CA THR A 308 6.21 16.41 8.56
C THR A 308 7.58 16.59 7.94
N LYS A 309 7.87 17.80 7.46
CA LYS A 309 9.18 18.16 6.95
C LYS A 309 10.19 18.18 8.10
N ILE A 310 11.28 17.43 7.94
CA ILE A 310 12.36 17.37 8.91
C ILE A 310 13.24 18.60 8.74
N LYS A 311 13.34 19.42 9.78
CA LYS A 311 14.22 20.59 9.78
C LYS A 311 15.67 20.12 9.96
N LYS A 312 16.57 20.53 9.07
CA LYS A 312 18.02 20.34 9.25
C LYS A 312 18.45 21.19 10.45
N ASN A 313 18.82 20.55 11.56
CA ASN A 313 19.33 21.26 12.74
C ASN A 313 20.71 21.85 12.43
N ASN A 314 20.77 23.09 11.95
CA ASN A 314 21.95 23.92 12.17
C ASN A 314 21.92 24.34 13.64
N GLN A 315 22.68 23.65 14.49
CA GLN A 315 22.80 24.00 15.90
C GLN A 315 23.41 25.40 16.05
N ILE A 316 22.57 26.41 16.23
CA ILE A 316 22.79 27.44 17.23
C ILE A 316 21.74 27.15 18.31
N ILE A 317 22.22 26.86 19.51
CA ILE A 317 21.40 26.55 20.68
C ILE A 317 20.53 27.77 20.97
N SER A 318 19.26 27.74 20.56
CA SER A 318 18.21 28.58 21.15
C SER A 318 17.50 27.75 22.22
N LEU A 319 17.54 28.28 23.45
CA LEU A 319 16.96 27.70 24.68
C LEU A 319 15.49 27.29 24.50
N PRO A 320 14.97 26.32 25.30
CA PRO A 320 13.57 25.92 25.24
C PRO A 320 12.68 27.09 25.71
N GLU A 321 11.90 27.65 24.79
CA GLU A 321 10.86 28.62 25.13
C GLU A 321 9.67 27.87 25.72
N LEU A 322 9.31 28.25 26.95
CA LEU A 322 8.19 27.71 27.71
C LEU A 322 6.88 28.01 26.94
N PRO A 323 5.97 27.04 26.75
CA PRO A 323 4.74 27.30 26.02
C PRO A 323 3.85 28.24 26.84
N THR A 324 3.65 29.45 26.31
CA THR A 324 2.62 30.37 26.78
C THR A 324 1.28 29.88 26.25
N GLU A 325 0.38 29.56 27.17
CA GLU A 325 -1.01 29.27 26.86
C GLU A 325 -1.72 30.47 26.22
N THR A 326 -2.84 30.15 25.56
CA THR A 326 -3.91 31.01 25.07
C THR A 326 -3.64 31.83 23.80
N ASN A 327 -4.18 31.35 22.68
CA ASN A 327 -5.48 31.85 22.21
C ASN A 327 -6.15 30.85 21.26
N GLN A 328 -7.30 30.34 21.68
CA GLN A 328 -8.27 29.69 20.82
C GLN A 328 -8.81 30.72 19.81
N LEU A 329 -8.78 30.37 18.53
CA LEU A 329 -9.87 30.72 17.64
C LEU A 329 -10.26 29.50 16.81
N LEU A 330 -11.52 29.13 16.97
CA LEU A 330 -12.21 28.07 16.26
C LEU A 330 -12.20 28.34 14.74
N THR A 331 -12.07 27.26 13.97
CA THR A 331 -12.93 26.95 12.82
C THR A 331 -12.57 25.55 12.32
N GLY A 332 -13.43 24.55 12.61
CA GLY A 332 -13.35 23.24 11.96
C GLY A 332 -13.86 22.02 12.75
N ASN A 333 -13.90 22.04 14.08
CA ASN A 333 -13.85 20.77 14.85
C ASN A 333 -15.20 20.31 15.45
N GLU A 334 -16.33 20.94 15.14
CA GLU A 334 -17.63 20.51 15.70
C GLU A 334 -18.34 19.43 14.85
N ILE A 335 -17.95 19.23 13.60
CA ILE A 335 -18.56 18.22 12.70
C ILE A 335 -17.80 16.87 12.78
N GLU A 336 -16.51 16.90 13.10
CA GLU A 336 -15.61 15.75 13.02
C GLU A 336 -15.76 14.80 14.23
N GLU A 337 -15.97 15.34 15.43
CA GLU A 337 -16.20 14.55 16.65
C GLU A 337 -17.61 13.94 16.70
N ALA A 338 -18.58 14.56 16.02
CA ALA A 338 -19.96 14.06 15.93
C ALA A 338 -20.10 12.80 15.05
N LEU A 339 -19.27 12.65 14.01
CA LEU A 339 -19.29 11.47 13.12
C LEU A 339 -18.75 10.22 13.81
N ILE A 340 -17.72 10.37 14.65
CA ILE A 340 -17.16 9.27 15.45
C ILE A 340 -18.12 8.89 16.59
N ASN A 341 -18.89 9.85 17.11
CA ASN A 341 -19.79 9.66 18.25
C ASN A 341 -21.27 9.46 17.88
N THR A 342 -21.61 9.19 16.62
CA THR A 342 -22.99 8.88 16.23
C THR A 342 -23.43 7.57 16.91
N PRO A 343 -24.51 7.55 17.71
CA PRO A 343 -24.94 6.35 18.41
C PRO A 343 -25.26 5.22 17.43
N LEU A 344 -24.63 4.06 17.63
CA LEU A 344 -24.86 2.85 16.85
C LEU A 344 -25.51 1.81 17.76
N ASP A 345 -26.81 1.58 17.55
CA ASP A 345 -27.56 0.58 18.31
C ASP A 345 -27.13 -0.83 17.95
N CYS A 346 -27.31 -1.75 18.90
CA CYS A 346 -27.13 -3.16 18.58
C CYS A 346 -28.17 -3.65 17.57
N GLU A 347 -27.70 -4.22 16.46
CA GLU A 347 -28.54 -4.91 15.49
C GLU A 347 -28.37 -6.42 15.62
N VAL A 348 -29.47 -7.17 15.63
CA VAL A 348 -29.48 -8.64 15.76
C VAL A 348 -30.16 -9.29 14.56
N SER A 349 -29.86 -10.56 14.31
CA SER A 349 -30.53 -11.34 13.28
C SER A 349 -32.01 -11.56 13.59
N VAL A 350 -32.74 -12.02 12.58
CA VAL A 350 -34.02 -12.70 12.83
C VAL A 350 -33.80 -13.90 13.74
N TRP A 351 -34.83 -14.26 14.50
CA TRP A 351 -34.81 -15.47 15.30
C TRP A 351 -34.66 -16.72 14.42
N SER A 352 -33.91 -17.71 14.93
CA SER A 352 -33.98 -19.06 14.38
C SER A 352 -35.42 -19.59 14.47
N PRO A 353 -35.76 -20.61 13.67
CA PRO A 353 -36.91 -21.45 13.97
C PRO A 353 -36.82 -21.99 15.41
N TRP A 354 -37.97 -22.31 16.00
CA TRP A 354 -38.00 -22.99 17.29
C TRP A 354 -37.39 -24.38 17.16
N GLY A 355 -36.54 -24.73 18.12
CA GLY A 355 -36.02 -26.09 18.26
C GLY A 355 -37.11 -27.08 18.67
N LEU A 356 -36.71 -28.34 18.82
CA LEU A 356 -37.60 -29.40 19.31
C LEU A 356 -38.08 -29.10 20.74
N CYS A 357 -39.31 -29.52 21.05
CA CYS A 357 -39.85 -29.43 22.40
C CYS A 357 -39.08 -30.40 23.31
N LYS A 358 -38.30 -29.86 24.25
CA LYS A 358 -37.59 -30.66 25.25
C LYS A 358 -38.51 -30.86 26.45
N GLY A 359 -38.93 -32.08 26.69
CA GLY A 359 -39.81 -32.43 27.80
C GLY A 359 -40.18 -33.92 27.75
N LYS A 360 -40.93 -34.37 28.75
CA LYS A 360 -41.56 -35.70 28.68
C LYS A 360 -42.80 -35.62 27.80
N CYS A 361 -43.10 -36.71 27.09
CA CYS A 361 -44.30 -36.76 26.25
C CYS A 361 -45.57 -36.51 27.06
N GLY A 362 -46.47 -35.68 26.54
CA GLY A 362 -47.73 -35.34 27.21
C GLY A 362 -47.60 -34.37 28.40
N GLU A 363 -46.38 -33.97 28.78
CA GLU A 363 -46.13 -32.94 29.79
C GLU A 363 -45.72 -31.61 29.12
N ALA A 364 -45.77 -30.52 29.88
CA ALA A 364 -45.26 -29.23 29.44
C ALA A 364 -43.73 -29.31 29.28
N GLY A 365 -43.25 -29.12 28.06
CA GLY A 365 -41.84 -28.99 27.72
C GLY A 365 -41.45 -27.55 27.41
N VAL A 366 -40.20 -27.40 26.97
CA VAL A 366 -39.60 -26.11 26.61
C VAL A 366 -38.95 -26.18 25.23
N GLN A 367 -39.23 -25.18 24.40
CA GLN A 367 -38.50 -24.93 23.16
C GLN A 367 -37.58 -23.74 23.33
N HIS A 368 -36.40 -23.85 22.71
CA HIS A 368 -35.44 -22.76 22.62
C HIS A 368 -35.32 -22.29 21.17
N ARG A 369 -35.00 -21.02 21.01
CA ARG A 369 -34.55 -20.43 19.75
C ARG A 369 -33.43 -19.44 20.04
N THR A 370 -32.60 -19.16 19.05
CA THR A 370 -31.47 -18.26 19.19
C THR A 370 -31.46 -17.22 18.07
N ARG A 371 -30.77 -16.11 18.30
CA ARG A 371 -30.40 -15.11 17.29
C ARG A 371 -29.02 -14.59 17.62
N TYR A 372 -28.33 -13.99 16.66
CA TYR A 372 -26.97 -13.51 16.84
C TYR A 372 -26.86 -12.01 16.57
N ILE A 373 -25.81 -11.40 17.11
CA ILE A 373 -25.50 -9.98 16.91
C ILE A 373 -24.96 -9.78 15.50
N ARG A 374 -25.55 -8.84 14.75
CA ARG A 374 -25.08 -8.38 13.44
C ARG A 374 -24.20 -7.13 13.56
N MET A 375 -24.54 -6.23 14.47
CA MET A 375 -23.76 -5.03 14.80
C MET A 375 -23.71 -4.89 16.31
N HIS A 376 -22.50 -4.82 16.88
CA HIS A 376 -22.35 -4.50 18.30
C HIS A 376 -22.69 -3.03 18.55
N PRO A 377 -23.25 -2.71 19.73
CA PRO A 377 -23.53 -1.32 20.06
C PRO A 377 -22.23 -0.53 20.21
N ALA A 378 -22.22 0.72 19.75
CA ALA A 378 -21.11 1.65 19.92
C ALA A 378 -21.63 3.07 20.15
N ASN A 379 -20.76 3.96 20.63
CA ASN A 379 -21.03 5.38 20.81
C ASN A 379 -22.31 5.68 21.61
N ASN A 380 -22.50 4.98 22.74
CA ASN A 380 -23.69 5.05 23.58
C ASN A 380 -25.01 4.62 22.89
N GLY A 381 -24.95 3.83 21.82
CA GLY A 381 -26.13 3.18 21.24
C GLY A 381 -26.76 2.13 22.16
N ALA A 382 -28.01 1.77 21.87
CA ALA A 382 -28.78 0.85 22.70
C ALA A 382 -28.14 -0.55 22.81
N PRO A 383 -28.10 -1.16 24.02
CA PRO A 383 -27.49 -2.47 24.22
C PRO A 383 -28.27 -3.58 23.49
N CYS A 384 -27.60 -4.71 23.24
CA CYS A 384 -28.22 -5.84 22.56
C CYS A 384 -29.39 -6.42 23.37
N PRO A 385 -30.55 -6.67 22.72
CA PRO A 385 -31.63 -7.39 23.37
C PRO A 385 -31.26 -8.87 23.57
N LEU A 386 -32.06 -9.63 24.33
CA LEU A 386 -31.82 -11.05 24.60
C LEU A 386 -31.59 -11.86 23.31
N LEU A 387 -30.54 -12.67 23.30
CA LEU A 387 -30.15 -13.50 22.15
C LEU A 387 -30.76 -14.89 22.16
N GLU A 388 -31.31 -15.30 23.30
CA GLU A 388 -31.97 -16.58 23.50
C GLU A 388 -33.43 -16.36 23.87
N GLY A 389 -34.30 -17.16 23.27
CA GLY A 389 -35.73 -17.13 23.51
C GLY A 389 -36.20 -18.49 23.96
N GLU A 390 -37.04 -18.49 24.98
CA GLU A 390 -37.63 -19.70 25.54
C GLU A 390 -39.16 -19.60 25.47
N ARG A 391 -39.82 -20.71 25.13
CA ARG A 391 -41.28 -20.82 25.29
C ARG A 391 -41.69 -22.20 25.76
N LYS A 392 -42.82 -22.26 26.45
CA LYS A 392 -43.50 -23.52 26.78
C LYS A 392 -44.05 -24.17 25.50
N CYS A 393 -44.03 -25.50 25.47
CA CYS A 393 -44.57 -26.32 24.40
C CYS A 393 -45.17 -27.61 24.99
N ILE A 394 -45.97 -28.31 24.20
CA ILE A 394 -46.41 -29.68 24.50
C ILE A 394 -45.91 -30.54 23.35
N GLN A 395 -45.35 -31.70 23.67
CA GLN A 395 -44.86 -32.63 22.66
C GLN A 395 -46.00 -33.53 22.21
N ASP A 396 -46.50 -33.28 20.99
CA ASP A 396 -47.56 -34.08 20.36
C ASP A 396 -46.94 -35.22 19.51
N ASN A 397 -47.60 -36.38 19.47
CA ASN A 397 -47.19 -37.57 18.68
C ASN A 397 -45.78 -38.11 18.99
N CYS A 398 -45.50 -38.39 20.26
CA CYS A 398 -44.28 -39.11 20.64
C CYS A 398 -44.42 -40.60 20.32
N LEU A 399 -43.33 -41.22 19.85
CA LEU A 399 -43.23 -42.65 19.53
C LEU A 399 -42.95 -43.50 20.78
#